data_AF-A0A4S0I7E0-F1
#
_entry.id   AF-A0A4S0I7E0-F1
#
_cell.length_a   1.000
_cell.length_b   1.000
_cell.length_c   1.000
_cell.angle_alpha   90.00
_cell.angle_beta   90.00
_cell.angle_gamma   90.00
#
_symmetry.space_group_name_H-M   'P 1'
#
loop_
_entity.id
_entity.type
_entity.pdbx_description
1 polymer ?
#
loop_
_entity_poly.entity_id
_entity_poly.type
_entity_poly.pdbx_seq_one_letter_code
_entity_poly.pdbx_strand_id
1 'polypeptide(L)'
;GYVATDTQHPLPTVHYSGTASSPSAVRKIGCDIKGNINDRGERIYHVPGQEYYSATRINPARGERWFCSEWEAWWAGWRKAKV
;
A
#
# COMPACT_ATOMS: atom_id res chain seq x y z
N GLY A 1 33.57 36.52 8.01
CA GLY A 1 32.33 35.74 7.98
C GLY A 1 32.28 35.03 6.65
N TYR A 2 32.17 33.71 6.65
CA TYR A 2 31.98 32.93 5.43
C TYR A 2 30.47 32.88 5.16
N VAL A 3 30.05 33.38 4.00
CA VAL A 3 28.68 33.19 3.51
C VAL A 3 28.67 31.84 2.78
N ALA A 4 28.01 30.85 3.36
CA ALA A 4 27.76 29.59 2.67
C ALA A 4 26.64 29.85 1.64
N THR A 5 27.00 29.99 0.37
CA THR A 5 26.03 29.93 -0.71
C THR A 5 25.61 28.47 -0.86
N ASP A 6 24.37 28.20 -0.50
CA ASP A 6 23.67 26.94 -0.72
C ASP A 6 23.67 26.61 -2.22
N THR A 7 24.66 25.83 -2.65
CA THR A 7 24.65 25.21 -3.98
C THR A 7 23.74 24.00 -3.90
N GLN A 8 22.43 24.24 -4.02
CA GLN A 8 21.45 23.22 -4.39
C GLN A 8 21.94 22.54 -5.67
N HIS A 9 22.56 21.37 -5.54
CA HIS A 9 22.78 20.46 -6.65
C HIS A 9 21.42 19.85 -6.98
N PRO A 10 20.79 20.17 -8.13
CA PRO A 10 19.62 19.43 -8.55
C PRO A 10 20.06 17.98 -8.80
N LEU A 11 19.47 17.05 -8.04
CA LEU A 11 19.56 15.62 -8.32
C LEU A 11 19.17 15.38 -9.79
N PRO A 12 19.76 14.39 -10.48
CA PRO A 12 19.33 14.05 -11.82
C PRO A 12 17.83 13.76 -11.79
N THR A 13 17.07 14.57 -12.52
CA THR A 13 15.63 14.35 -12.71
C THR A 13 15.50 13.08 -13.53
N VAL A 14 15.45 11.93 -12.85
CA VAL A 14 14.94 10.71 -13.45
C VAL A 14 13.48 10.99 -13.72
N HIS A 15 13.16 11.28 -14.98
CA HIS A 15 11.81 11.45 -15.45
C HIS A 15 11.00 10.19 -15.12
N TYR A 16 10.29 10.19 -13.99
CA TYR A 16 9.11 9.36 -13.83
C TYR A 16 7.90 10.20 -14.23
N SER A 17 7.74 10.41 -15.53
CA SER A 17 6.49 10.86 -16.13
C SER A 17 5.47 9.76 -15.97
N GLY A 18 4.90 9.67 -14.76
CA GLY A 18 3.82 8.77 -14.40
C GLY A 18 2.66 9.58 -13.85
N THR A 19 2.18 10.55 -14.61
CA THR A 19 0.87 11.20 -14.39
C THR A 19 -0.22 10.17 -14.68
N ALA A 20 -0.37 9.17 -13.81
CA ALA A 20 -1.47 8.21 -13.87
C ALA A 20 -2.66 8.77 -13.09
N SER A 21 -3.26 9.83 -13.64
CA SER A 21 -4.62 10.23 -13.29
C SER A 21 -5.57 9.21 -13.92
N SER A 22 -5.85 8.14 -13.19
CA SER A 22 -6.95 7.23 -13.47
C SER A 22 -7.53 6.77 -12.13
N PRO A 23 -8.81 7.04 -11.82
CA PRO A 23 -9.49 6.44 -10.67
C PRO A 23 -9.91 4.99 -10.99
N SER A 24 -9.07 4.26 -11.71
CA SER A 24 -9.17 2.82 -11.74
C SER A 24 -8.53 2.34 -10.45
N ALA A 25 -9.17 1.41 -9.74
CA ALA A 25 -8.62 0.74 -8.55
C ALA A 25 -7.41 -0.14 -8.94
N VAL A 26 -6.42 0.47 -9.58
CA VAL A 26 -5.14 -0.09 -9.95
C VAL A 26 -4.37 -0.14 -8.66
N ARG A 27 -4.12 -1.36 -8.17
CA ARG A 27 -3.20 -1.60 -7.07
C ARG A 27 -1.96 -0.73 -7.30
N LYS A 28 -1.64 0.14 -6.34
CA LYS A 28 -0.34 0.83 -6.34
C LYS A 28 0.73 -0.25 -6.43
N ILE A 29 1.63 -0.13 -7.41
CA ILE A 29 2.78 -1.02 -7.55
C ILE A 29 3.59 -0.89 -6.24
N GLY A 30 3.74 -2.00 -5.51
CA GLY A 30 4.36 -2.02 -4.18
C GLY A 30 3.39 -2.06 -3.00
N CYS A 31 2.08 -2.01 -3.23
CA CYS A 31 1.06 -2.19 -2.18
C CYS A 31 0.27 -3.49 -2.39
N ASP A 32 0.97 -4.58 -2.12
CA ASP A 32 0.51 -5.93 -2.40
C ASP A 32 -0.20 -6.59 -1.22
N ILE A 33 -0.33 -5.92 -0.09
CA ILE A 33 -1.00 -6.51 1.07
C ILE A 33 -2.50 -6.26 0.98
N LYS A 34 -3.29 -7.33 0.97
CA LYS A 34 -4.75 -7.27 0.83
C LYS A 34 -5.41 -7.34 2.20
N GLY A 35 -6.05 -6.26 2.65
CA GLY A 35 -6.83 -6.22 3.89
C GLY A 35 -8.33 -6.40 3.64
N ASN A 36 -8.89 -7.58 3.94
CA ASN A 36 -10.34 -7.85 3.93
C ASN A 36 -10.99 -7.86 5.33
N ILE A 37 -12.30 -7.62 5.38
CA ILE A 37 -13.07 -7.60 6.62
C ILE A 37 -14.09 -8.74 6.54
N ASN A 38 -14.04 -9.70 7.45
CA ASN A 38 -15.00 -10.79 7.42
C ASN A 38 -16.41 -10.33 7.89
N ASP A 39 -17.40 -11.21 7.79
CA ASP A 39 -18.77 -10.91 8.21
C ASP A 39 -18.89 -10.55 9.70
N ARG A 40 -17.97 -11.06 10.54
CA ARG A 40 -17.86 -10.76 11.97
C ARG A 40 -17.16 -9.42 12.26
N GLY A 41 -16.74 -8.68 11.23
CA GLY A 41 -16.01 -7.41 11.39
C GLY A 41 -14.52 -7.57 11.70
N GLU A 42 -13.97 -8.78 11.62
CA GLU A 42 -12.54 -9.01 11.81
C GLU A 42 -11.73 -8.51 10.62
N ARG A 43 -10.70 -7.72 10.91
CA ARG A 43 -9.81 -7.09 9.93
C ARG A 43 -8.61 -8.00 9.69
N ILE A 44 -8.53 -8.60 8.52
CA ILE A 44 -7.54 -9.61 8.19
C ILE A 44 -6.72 -9.14 7.00
N TYR A 45 -5.39 -9.18 7.10
CA TYR A 45 -4.51 -8.85 5.99
C TYR A 45 -3.82 -10.10 5.43
N HIS A 46 -3.69 -10.15 4.12
CA HIS A 46 -3.06 -11.22 3.35
C HIS A 46 -1.83 -10.67 2.60
N VAL A 47 -0.72 -11.38 2.70
CA VAL A 47 0.52 -11.08 1.96
C VAL A 47 0.64 -11.94 0.70
N PRO A 48 1.34 -11.46 -0.34
CA PRO A 48 1.63 -12.28 -1.52
C PRO A 48 2.38 -13.56 -1.09
N GLY A 49 1.95 -14.71 -1.62
CA GLY A 49 2.48 -16.04 -1.26
C GLY A 49 1.58 -16.88 -0.36
N GLN A 50 0.49 -16.32 0.19
CA GLN A 50 -0.52 -17.10 0.92
C GLN A 50 -1.51 -17.79 -0.03
N GLU A 51 -2.06 -18.94 0.40
CA GLU A 51 -2.99 -19.75 -0.39
C GLU A 51 -4.24 -18.95 -0.79
N TYR A 52 -4.83 -18.24 0.17
CA TYR A 52 -6.03 -17.44 -0.06
C TYR A 52 -5.74 -16.06 -0.64
N TYR A 53 -4.48 -15.69 -0.86
CA TYR A 53 -4.15 -14.36 -1.34
C TYR A 53 -4.86 -14.02 -2.67
N SER A 54 -4.89 -14.96 -3.61
CA SER A 54 -5.54 -14.78 -4.91
C SER A 54 -7.06 -14.77 -4.82
N ALA A 55 -7.63 -15.52 -3.86
CA ALA A 55 -9.07 -15.58 -3.61
C ALA A 55 -9.59 -14.31 -2.91
N THR A 56 -8.77 -13.68 -2.05
CA THR A 56 -9.14 -12.45 -1.36
C THR A 56 -9.33 -11.30 -2.35
N ARG A 57 -10.58 -10.84 -2.45
CA ARG A 57 -10.99 -9.64 -3.16
C ARG A 57 -11.24 -8.55 -2.14
N ILE A 58 -10.74 -7.35 -2.44
CA ILE A 58 -10.89 -6.19 -1.55
C ILE A 58 -12.07 -5.36 -2.04
N ASN A 59 -12.99 -5.10 -1.14
CA ASN A 59 -14.16 -4.28 -1.32
C ASN A 59 -14.05 -2.97 -0.50
N PRO A 60 -13.63 -1.86 -1.12
CA PRO A 60 -13.49 -0.59 -0.43
C PRO A 60 -14.80 -0.07 0.18
N ALA A 61 -15.96 -0.48 -0.33
CA ALA A 61 -17.25 -0.10 0.23
C ALA A 61 -17.49 -0.68 1.64
N ARG A 62 -16.83 -1.81 1.97
CA ARG A 62 -16.86 -2.42 3.30
C ARG A 62 -15.75 -1.90 4.22
N GLY A 63 -14.92 -0.96 3.74
CA GLY A 63 -13.74 -0.47 4.45
C GLY A 63 -12.48 -1.34 4.28
N GLU A 64 -12.56 -2.36 3.41
CA GLU A 64 -11.43 -3.19 3.00
C GLU A 64 -10.45 -2.37 2.17
N ARG A 65 -9.14 -2.63 2.30
CA ARG A 65 -8.12 -1.81 1.61
C ARG A 65 -6.85 -2.58 1.35
N TRP A 66 -6.02 -2.04 0.47
CA TRP A 66 -4.65 -2.52 0.28
C TRP A 66 -3.69 -1.74 1.19
N PHE A 67 -2.66 -2.43 1.67
CA PHE A 67 -1.56 -1.88 2.44
C PHE A 67 -0.25 -2.06 1.69
N CYS A 68 0.71 -1.18 1.96
CA CYS A 68 2.04 -1.26 1.38
C CYS A 68 3.00 -2.10 2.23
N SER A 69 2.74 -2.21 3.53
CA SER A 69 3.58 -2.94 4.48
C SER A 69 2.75 -3.65 5.55
N GLU A 70 3.23 -4.81 6.04
CA GLU A 70 2.56 -5.55 7.12
C GLU A 70 2.43 -4.70 8.38
N TRP A 71 3.44 -3.87 8.62
CA TRP A 71 3.47 -2.89 9.69
C TRP A 71 2.29 -1.91 9.63
N GLU A 72 1.97 -1.42 8.43
CA GLU A 72 0.88 -0.47 8.22
C GLU A 72 -0.48 -1.11 8.50
N ALA A 73 -0.66 -2.36 8.07
CA ALA A 73 -1.84 -3.15 8.38
C ALA A 73 -1.96 -3.39 9.90
N TRP A 74 -0.86 -3.76 10.55
CA TRP A 74 -0.82 -3.99 11.99
C TRP A 74 -1.17 -2.74 12.80
N TRP A 75 -0.60 -1.59 12.45
CA TRP A 75 -0.93 -0.29 13.05
C TRP A 75 -2.38 0.14 12.81
N ALA A 76 -2.94 -0.21 11.66
CA ALA A 76 -4.36 0.00 11.37
C ALA A 76 -5.29 -0.99 12.14
N GLY A 77 -4.73 -1.88 12.97
CA GLY A 77 -5.47 -2.85 13.77
C GLY A 77 -5.91 -4.10 12.99
N TRP A 78 -5.14 -4.50 11.98
CA TRP A 78 -5.41 -5.70 11.19
C TRP A 78 -4.55 -6.87 11.68
N ARG A 79 -5.12 -8.08 11.64
CA ARG A 79 -4.39 -9.31 11.96
C ARG A 79 -3.94 -10.02 10.70
N LYS A 80 -2.80 -10.72 10.78
CA LYS A 80 -2.32 -11.55 9.67
C LYS A 80 -3.29 -12.71 9.42
N ALA A 81 -3.54 -13.03 8.16
CA ALA A 81 -4.25 -14.24 7.77
C ALA A 81 -3.46 -15.48 8.20
N LYS A 82 -4.14 -16.44 8.82
CA LYS A 82 -3.56 -17.73 9.19
C LYS A 82 -3.70 -18.65 7.98
N VAL A 83 -2.58 -18.82 7.25
CA VAL A 83 -2.35 -19.65 6.04
C VAL A 83 -3.31 -19.43 4.88
#